data_AF-A0A367W290-F1
#
_entry.id   AF-A0A367W290-F1
#
_cell.length_a   1.000
_cell.length_b   1.000
_cell.length_c   1.000
_cell.angle_alpha   90.00
_cell.angle_beta   90.00
_cell.angle_gamma   90.00
#
_symmetry.space_group_name_H-M   'P 1'
#
loop_
_entity.id
_entity.type
_entity.pdbx_description
1 polymer ?
#
loop_
_entity_poly.entity_id
_entity_poly.type
_entity_poly.pdbx_seq_one_letter_code
_entity_poly.pdbx_strand_id
1 'polypeptide(L)' 'MAPDKLVYMANQIATFFKSQPKDEGATGVAGHISDFWEPRMRKQLFDLIAAGHDGFDPLVLEAAPLIRKVKEPA' A
#
# COMPACT_ATOMS: atom_id res chain seq x y z
N MET A 1 -5.29 6.64 11.78
CA MET A 1 -4.67 7.81 11.14
C MET A 1 -5.73 8.53 10.34
N ALA A 2 -5.53 9.78 9.94
CA ALA A 2 -6.40 10.38 8.93
C ALA A 2 -6.24 9.60 7.60
N PRO A 3 -7.33 9.26 6.89
CA PRO A 3 -7.29 8.53 5.62
C PRO A 3 -6.29 9.11 4.61
N ASP A 4 -6.31 10.43 4.43
CA ASP A 4 -5.46 11.14 3.48
C ASP A 4 -3.96 10.98 3.78
N LYS A 5 -3.59 10.91 5.06
CA LYS A 5 -2.19 10.72 5.47
C LYS A 5 -1.69 9.32 5.08
N LEU A 6 -2.55 8.31 5.18
CA LEU A 6 -2.20 6.94 4.82
C LEU A 6 -2.04 6.79 3.30
N VAL A 7 -2.94 7.40 2.52
CA VAL A 7 -2.81 7.49 1.05
C VAL A 7 -1.52 8.20 0.66
N TYR A 8 -1.24 9.36 1.25
CA TYR A 8 -0.01 10.11 1.01
C TYR A 8 1.25 9.27 1.27
N MET A 9 1.31 8.58 2.41
CA MET A 9 2.45 7.71 2.74
C MET A 9 2.62 6.56 1.73
N ALA A 10 1.52 5.90 1.33
CA ALA A 10 1.56 4.84 0.33
C ALA A 10 2.11 5.35 -1.02
N ASN A 11 1.69 6.54 -1.45
CA ASN A 11 2.15 7.17 -2.68
C ASN A 11 3.62 7.60 -2.63
N GLN A 12 4.12 8.00 -1.46
CA GLN A 12 5.55 8.29 -1.29
C GLN A 12 6.40 7.04 -1.49
N ILE A 13 5.95 5.89 -0.95
CA ILE A 13 6.62 4.60 -1.15
C ILE A 13 6.59 4.25 -2.64
N ALA A 14 5.43 4.36 -3.31
CA ALA A 14 5.33 4.14 -4.75
C ALA A 14 6.26 5.05 -5.56
N THR A 15 6.35 6.33 -5.21
CA THR A 15 7.25 7.28 -5.88
C THR A 15 8.71 6.85 -5.81
N PHE A 16 9.15 6.32 -4.67
CA PHE A 16 10.50 5.76 -4.53
C PHE A 16 10.72 4.55 -5.43
N PHE A 17 9.75 3.64 -5.51
CA PHE A 17 9.87 2.44 -6.35
C PHE A 17 9.65 2.69 -7.84
N LYS A 18 9.09 3.84 -8.25
CA LYS A 18 8.98 4.23 -9.66
C LYS A 18 10.32 4.45 -10.36
N SER A 19 11.39 4.76 -9.61
CA SER A 19 12.74 4.87 -10.19
C SER A 19 13.47 3.53 -10.31
N GLN A 20 12.90 2.45 -9.77
CA GLN A 20 13.41 1.08 -9.91
C GLN A 20 12.95 0.47 -11.25
N PRO A 21 13.51 -0.67 -11.69
CA PRO A 21 13.01 -1.39 -12.86
C PRO A 21 11.50 -1.67 -12.74
N LYS A 22 10.75 -1.45 -13.83
CA LYS A 22 9.27 -1.55 -13.84
C LYS A 22 8.74 -2.87 -13.28
N ASP A 23 9.46 -3.96 -13.50
CA ASP A 23 9.06 -5.31 -13.06
C ASP A 23 9.09 -5.48 -11.53
N GLU A 24 9.88 -4.66 -10.83
CA GLU A 24 10.09 -4.77 -9.38
C GLU A 24 9.27 -3.75 -8.57
N GLY A 25 8.68 -2.75 -9.22
CA GLY A 25 8.03 -1.63 -8.53
C GLY A 25 6.90 -2.07 -7.60
N ALA A 26 5.92 -2.84 -8.11
CA ALA A 26 4.77 -3.29 -7.33
C ALA A 26 5.18 -4.25 -6.20
N THR A 27 6.09 -5.18 -6.50
CA THR A 27 6.65 -6.12 -5.51
C THR A 27 7.41 -5.39 -4.41
N GLY A 28 8.20 -4.37 -4.75
CA GLY A 28 8.94 -3.54 -3.80
C GLY A 28 8.02 -2.72 -2.88
N VAL A 29 6.99 -2.09 -3.44
CA VAL A 29 5.96 -1.38 -2.66
C VAL A 29 5.26 -2.34 -1.70
N ALA A 30 4.83 -3.50 -2.20
CA ALA A 30 4.14 -4.51 -1.40
C ALA A 30 5.00 -5.05 -0.27
N GLY A 31 6.28 -5.32 -0.54
CA GLY A 31 7.26 -5.74 0.47
C GLY A 31 7.45 -4.68 1.54
N HIS A 32 7.68 -3.43 1.14
CA HIS A 32 7.88 -2.33 2.09
C HIS A 32 6.65 -2.13 3.01
N ILE A 33 5.44 -2.13 2.45
CA ILE A 33 4.22 -2.03 3.25
C ILE A 33 4.08 -3.25 4.17
N SER A 34 4.38 -4.45 3.69
CA SER A 34 4.26 -5.68 4.47
C SER A 34 5.21 -5.75 5.68
N ASP A 35 6.43 -5.25 5.50
CA ASP A 35 7.50 -5.35 6.48
C ASP A 35 7.50 -4.20 7.49
N PHE A 36 7.18 -2.97 7.04
CA PHE A 36 7.27 -1.78 7.88
C PHE A 36 5.92 -1.30 8.42
N TRP A 37 4.78 -1.68 7.83
CA TRP A 37 3.48 -1.23 8.32
C TRP A 37 2.87 -2.21 9.32
N GLU A 38 2.34 -1.64 10.40
CA GLU A 38 1.56 -2.38 11.37
C GLU A 38 0.30 -3.01 10.74
N PRO A 39 -0.17 -4.16 11.26
CA PRO A 39 -1.37 -4.83 10.74
C PRO A 39 -2.59 -3.90 10.60
N ARG A 40 -2.80 -2.99 11.57
CA ARG A 40 -3.90 -2.01 11.53
C ARG A 40 -3.81 -1.03 10.36
N MET A 41 -2.59 -0.63 9.96
CA MET A 41 -2.39 0.30 8.84
C MET A 41 -2.66 -0.41 7.51
N ARG A 42 -2.22 -1.67 7.39
CA ARG A 42 -2.56 -2.51 6.23
C ARG A 42 -4.05 -2.74 6.10
N LYS A 43 -4.75 -2.99 7.22
CA LYS A 43 -6.22 -3.10 7.21
C LYS A 43 -6.86 -1.81 6.70
N GLN A 44 -6.46 -0.65 7.24
CA GLN A 44 -6.95 0.65 6.77
C GLN A 44 -6.65 0.89 5.28
N LEU A 45 -5.48 0.50 4.78
CA LEU A 45 -5.16 0.60 3.36
C LEU A 45 -6.16 -0.19 2.50
N PHE A 46 -6.41 -1.45 2.85
CA PHE A 46 -7.37 -2.28 2.14
C PHE A 46 -8.79 -1.73 2.23
N ASP A 47 -9.20 -1.25 3.40
CA ASP A 47 -10.53 -0.65 3.59
C ASP A 47 -10.71 0.59 2.70
N LEU A 48 -9.69 1.45 2.57
CA LEU A 48 -9.73 2.63 1.71
C LEU A 48 -9.75 2.27 0.22
N ILE A 49 -8.97 1.27 -0.20
CA ILE A 49 -8.98 0.78 -1.59
C ILE A 49 -10.35 0.18 -1.92
N ALA A 50 -10.92 -0.63 -1.02
CA ALA A 50 -12.24 -1.23 -1.21
C ALA A 50 -13.37 -0.20 -1.20
N ALA A 51 -13.23 0.88 -0.41
CA ALA A 51 -14.15 2.01 -0.41
C ALA A 51 -14.06 2.89 -1.68
N GLY A 52 -13.09 2.62 -2.56
CA GLY A 52 -12.87 3.41 -3.78
C GLY A 52 -12.32 4.80 -3.49
N HIS A 53 -11.55 4.96 -2.42
CA HIS A 53 -10.97 6.25 -2.08
C HIS A 53 -9.97 6.69 -3.17
N ASP A 54 -10.20 7.85 -3.76
CA ASP A 54 -9.33 8.43 -4.78
C ASP A 54 -7.94 8.82 -4.24
N GLY A 55 -7.02 9.00 -5.18
CA GLY A 55 -5.69 9.56 -4.89
C GLY A 55 -4.60 8.52 -4.66
N PHE A 56 -4.88 7.22 -4.75
CA PHE A 56 -3.82 6.21 -4.77
C PHE A 56 -3.05 6.22 -6.09
N ASP A 57 -1.73 6.09 -5.97
CA ASP A 57 -0.86 5.86 -7.12
C ASP A 57 -1.19 4.51 -7.78
N PRO A 58 -1.18 4.40 -9.12
CA PRO A 58 -1.42 3.13 -9.80
C PRO A 58 -0.52 2.00 -9.29
N LEU A 59 0.73 2.30 -8.93
CA LEU A 59 1.66 1.31 -8.41
C LEU A 59 1.24 0.77 -7.03
N VAL A 60 0.57 1.59 -6.20
CA VAL A 60 0.00 1.13 -4.92
C VAL A 60 -1.15 0.17 -5.16
N LEU A 61 -2.00 0.45 -6.15
CA LEU A 61 -3.13 -0.42 -6.51
C LEU A 61 -2.65 -1.76 -7.10
N GLU A 62 -1.60 -1.73 -7.93
CA GLU A 62 -0.94 -2.94 -8.44
C GLU A 62 -0.27 -3.75 -7.32
N ALA A 63 0.31 -3.07 -6.32
CA ALA A 63 0.95 -3.70 -5.17
C ALA A 63 -0.06 -4.29 -4.17
N ALA A 64 -1.27 -3.74 -4.08
CA ALA A 64 -2.30 -4.14 -3.12
C ALA A 64 -2.53 -5.67 -3.02
N PRO A 65 -2.72 -6.43 -4.12
CA PRO A 65 -2.89 -7.88 -4.04
C PRO A 65 -1.65 -8.65 -3.54
N LEU A 66 -0.46 -8.04 -3.60
CA LEU A 66 0.82 -8.64 -3.18
C LEU A 66 1.15 -8.36 -1.70
N ILE A 67 0.47 -7.38 -1.07
CA ILE A 67 0.70 -7.03 0.34
C ILE A 67 0.28 -8.18 1.26
N ARG A 68 1.11 -8.44 2.28
CA ARG A 68 0.83 -9.45 3.32
C ARG A 68 -0.51 -9.16 3.98
N LYS A 69 -1.48 -10.04 3.72
CA LYS A 69 -2.82 -10.01 4.30
C LYS A 69 -2.76 -9.89 5.82
N VAL A 70 -3.64 -9.07 6.36
CA VAL A 70 -3.85 -8.97 7.80
C VAL A 70 -4.66 -10.19 8.20
N LYS A 71 -4.11 -11.08 9.05
CA LYS A 71 -4.94 -12.05 9.76
C LYS A 71 -5.87 -11.23 10.65
N GLU A 72 -7.18 -11.33 10.42
CA GLU A 72 -8.14 -10.78 11.37
C GLU A 72 -7.88 -11.44 12.73
N PRO A 73 -7.69 -10.66 13.80
CA PRO A 73 -7.73 -11.25 15.14
C PRO A 73 -9.14 -11.85 15.30
N ALA A 74 -9.17 -13.13 15.67
CA ALA A 74 -10.39 -13.89 15.95
C ALA A 74 -11.21 -13.27 17.08
#